data_AF-A0A662PWS9-F1
#
_entry.id   AF-A0A662PWS9-F1
#
_cell.length_a   1.000
_cell.length_b   1.000
_cell.length_c   1.000
_cell.angle_alpha   90.00
_cell.angle_beta   90.00
_cell.angle_gamma   90.00
#
_symmetry.space_group_name_H-M   'P 1'
#
loop_
_entity.id
_entity.type
_entity.pdbx_description
1 polymer ?
#
loop_
_entity_poly.entity_id
_entity_poly.type
_entity_poly.pdbx_seq_one_letter_code
_entity_poly.pdbx_strand_id
1 'polypeptide(L)'
;MGKINTKTLVDKYIYPATYLGLARALAKKADLRNNIKSPDAMFYLLVKSTLAGAKKKVLESTDLRLFSIGTSLDLNTAIKSWRILKAKEKEPGAKVAKAKTLTLVEPTSAERSKIAELLEARGINPANPKLRCTVDALHLIEYFAITYSREEFRHKLEELRVNYPAYVEEALALARIMARILPSNDPEKGLSARVVEYLAPAPGRLTSFIEEEGENGDREPG
;
A
#
# COMPACT_ATOMS: atom_id res chain seq x y z
N MET A 1 -20.94 32.75 -17.81
CA MET A 1 -20.10 31.56 -17.54
C MET A 1 -18.76 31.76 -18.23
N GLY A 2 -17.64 31.72 -17.50
CA GLY A 2 -16.30 31.88 -18.09
C GLY A 2 -15.92 30.66 -18.94
N LYS A 3 -15.35 30.88 -20.12
CA LYS A 3 -14.86 29.80 -20.99
C LYS A 3 -13.71 29.06 -20.30
N ILE A 4 -13.89 27.78 -19.99
CA ILE A 4 -12.81 26.90 -19.51
C ILE A 4 -11.94 26.52 -20.72
N ASN A 5 -10.64 26.79 -20.65
CA ASN A 5 -9.72 26.36 -21.70
C ASN A 5 -9.41 24.85 -21.60
N THR A 6 -9.00 24.23 -22.70
CA THR A 6 -8.74 22.78 -22.78
C THR A 6 -7.76 22.31 -21.70
N LYS A 7 -6.70 23.08 -21.43
CA LYS A 7 -5.72 22.75 -20.40
C LYS A 7 -6.38 22.65 -19.02
N THR A 8 -7.21 23.61 -18.65
CA THR A 8 -7.91 23.62 -17.36
C THR A 8 -8.90 22.47 -17.27
N LEU A 9 -9.62 22.19 -18.35
CA LEU A 9 -10.53 21.05 -18.43
C LEU A 9 -9.80 19.73 -18.18
N VAL A 10 -8.69 19.52 -18.89
CA VAL A 10 -7.90 18.28 -18.80
C VAL A 10 -7.23 18.14 -17.44
N ASP A 11 -6.48 19.16 -17.00
CA ASP A 11 -5.65 19.07 -15.79
C ASP A 11 -6.49 19.05 -14.51
N LYS A 12 -7.61 19.79 -14.44
CA LYS A 12 -8.40 19.92 -13.20
C LYS A 12 -9.60 18.97 -13.11
N TYR A 13 -10.09 18.43 -14.22
CA TYR A 13 -11.32 17.63 -14.22
C TYR A 13 -11.10 16.24 -14.82
N ILE A 14 -10.54 16.16 -16.03
CA ILE A 14 -10.43 14.87 -16.72
C ILE A 14 -9.44 13.95 -16.02
N TYR A 15 -8.17 14.36 -15.84
CA TYR A 15 -7.19 13.47 -15.21
C TYR A 15 -7.60 13.07 -13.79
N PRO A 16 -7.98 13.99 -12.88
CA PRO A 16 -8.42 13.60 -11.54
C PRO A 16 -9.59 12.61 -11.54
N ALA A 17 -10.60 12.83 -12.38
CA ALA A 17 -11.75 11.93 -12.46
C ALA A 17 -11.36 10.54 -13.01
N THR A 18 -10.51 10.48 -14.03
CA THR A 18 -10.02 9.21 -14.59
C THR A 18 -9.25 8.40 -13.56
N TYR A 19 -8.31 9.02 -12.86
CA TYR A 19 -7.47 8.33 -11.87
C TYR A 19 -8.25 7.89 -10.64
N LEU A 20 -9.20 8.71 -10.17
CA LEU A 20 -10.16 8.32 -9.14
C LEU A 20 -11.01 7.12 -9.61
N GLY A 21 -11.46 7.13 -10.87
CA GLY A 21 -12.18 6.01 -11.48
C GLY A 21 -11.37 4.72 -11.49
N LEU A 22 -10.09 4.79 -11.88
CA LEU A 22 -9.17 3.66 -11.86
C LEU A 22 -8.95 3.12 -10.44
N ALA A 23 -8.67 4.00 -9.48
CA ALA A 23 -8.49 3.60 -8.07
C ALA A 23 -9.75 2.93 -7.50
N ARG A 24 -10.94 3.44 -7.83
CA ARG A 24 -12.23 2.81 -7.47
C ARG A 24 -12.43 1.45 -8.13
N ALA A 25 -12.06 1.31 -9.39
CA ALA A 25 -12.15 0.03 -10.10
C ALA A 25 -11.24 -1.03 -9.45
N LEU A 26 -10.02 -0.65 -9.03
CA LEU A 26 -9.12 -1.52 -8.27
C LEU A 26 -9.69 -1.86 -6.89
N ALA A 27 -10.22 -0.88 -6.16
CA ALA A 27 -10.86 -1.10 -4.86
C ALA A 27 -12.05 -2.07 -4.95
N LYS A 28 -12.85 -1.97 -6.02
CA LYS A 28 -13.98 -2.87 -6.28
C LYS A 28 -13.55 -4.33 -6.45
N LYS A 29 -12.36 -4.59 -7.01
CA LYS A 29 -11.83 -5.97 -7.12
C LYS A 29 -11.57 -6.62 -5.75
N ALA A 30 -11.45 -5.81 -4.70
CA ALA A 30 -11.28 -6.25 -3.32
C ALA A 30 -12.54 -6.01 -2.45
N ASP A 31 -13.70 -5.84 -3.09
CA ASP A 31 -15.00 -5.66 -2.43
C ASP A 31 -15.07 -4.42 -1.50
N LEU A 32 -14.20 -3.43 -1.72
CA LEU A 32 -14.18 -2.18 -0.97
C LEU A 32 -14.91 -1.05 -1.71
N ARG A 33 -15.66 -0.22 -0.97
CA ARG A 33 -16.34 0.97 -1.50
C ARG A 33 -15.60 2.25 -1.08
N ASN A 34 -15.00 2.96 -2.05
CA ASN A 34 -14.51 4.35 -1.90
C ASN A 34 -13.48 4.62 -0.77
N ASN A 35 -12.54 3.71 -0.54
CA ASN A 35 -11.61 3.84 0.60
C ASN A 35 -10.26 4.53 0.29
N ILE A 36 -9.91 4.78 -0.97
CA ILE A 36 -8.64 5.45 -1.31
C ILE A 36 -8.92 6.87 -1.81
N LYS A 37 -8.48 7.85 -1.02
CA LYS A 37 -8.76 9.28 -1.17
C LYS A 37 -7.49 10.13 -1.07
N SER A 38 -6.50 9.74 -0.28
CA SER A 38 -5.27 10.51 -0.15
C SER A 38 -4.44 10.44 -1.44
N PRO A 39 -3.79 11.56 -1.83
CA PRO A 39 -2.97 11.59 -3.02
C PRO A 39 -1.86 10.53 -3.03
N ASP A 40 -1.20 10.30 -1.89
CA ASP A 40 -0.11 9.33 -1.77
C ASP A 40 -0.59 7.88 -1.88
N ALA A 41 -1.70 7.53 -1.21
CA ALA A 41 -2.28 6.19 -1.33
C ALA A 41 -2.74 5.90 -2.76
N MET A 42 -3.42 6.87 -3.39
CA MET A 42 -3.90 6.74 -4.76
C MET A 42 -2.73 6.60 -5.73
N PHE A 43 -1.74 7.48 -5.62
CA PHE A 43 -0.51 7.40 -6.42
C PHE A 43 0.16 6.05 -6.28
N TYR A 44 0.40 5.61 -5.05
CA TYR A 44 1.11 4.37 -4.77
C TYR A 44 0.36 3.16 -5.34
N LEU A 45 -0.95 3.05 -5.08
CA LEU A 45 -1.80 2.00 -5.62
C LEU A 45 -1.76 1.95 -7.16
N LEU A 46 -1.90 3.11 -7.80
CA LEU A 46 -1.96 3.18 -9.26
C LEU A 46 -0.61 2.77 -9.86
N VAL A 47 0.50 3.35 -9.38
CA VAL A 47 1.85 2.98 -9.85
C VAL A 47 2.11 1.49 -9.66
N LYS A 48 1.74 0.93 -8.50
CA LYS A 48 1.88 -0.50 -8.21
C LYS A 48 1.09 -1.37 -9.19
N SER A 49 -0.11 -0.92 -9.58
CA SER A 49 -0.98 -1.65 -10.50
C SER A 49 -0.59 -1.51 -11.98
N THR A 50 -0.17 -0.32 -12.42
CA THR A 50 0.12 -0.04 -13.83
C THR A 50 1.48 -0.59 -14.26
N LEU A 51 2.44 -0.63 -13.33
CA LEU A 51 3.77 -1.18 -13.54
C LEU A 51 3.95 -2.55 -12.86
N ALA A 52 2.86 -3.31 -12.73
CA ALA A 52 2.87 -4.65 -12.15
C ALA A 52 3.82 -5.57 -12.94
N GLY A 53 4.59 -6.39 -12.23
CA GLY A 53 5.57 -7.31 -12.82
C GLY A 53 6.92 -6.69 -13.20
N ALA A 54 7.05 -5.36 -13.18
CA ALA A 54 8.35 -4.70 -13.38
C ALA A 54 9.29 -4.97 -12.19
N LYS A 55 10.55 -5.31 -12.48
CA LYS A 55 11.60 -5.52 -11.46
C LYS A 55 11.86 -4.27 -10.60
N LYS A 56 11.71 -3.09 -11.19
CA LYS A 56 11.74 -1.78 -10.53
C LYS A 56 10.73 -0.88 -11.19
N LYS A 57 9.90 -0.19 -10.41
CA LYS A 57 8.90 0.76 -10.92
C LYS A 57 9.57 2.12 -11.14
N VAL A 58 10.12 2.30 -12.34
CA VAL A 58 10.77 3.54 -12.79
C VAL A 58 9.76 4.41 -13.53
N LEU A 59 9.67 5.67 -13.16
CA LEU A 59 8.76 6.67 -13.70
C LEU A 59 9.56 7.78 -14.39
N GLU A 60 9.23 8.05 -15.64
CA GLU A 60 9.81 9.17 -16.38
C GLU A 60 9.09 10.49 -16.06
N SER A 61 9.65 11.61 -16.51
CA SER A 61 9.07 12.94 -16.27
C SER A 61 7.60 13.07 -16.71
N THR A 62 7.21 12.43 -17.81
CA THR A 62 5.83 12.43 -18.31
C THR A 62 4.91 11.64 -17.39
N ASP A 63 5.32 10.44 -16.97
CA ASP A 63 4.56 9.60 -16.04
C ASP A 63 4.35 10.34 -14.72
N LEU A 64 5.42 10.90 -14.16
CA LEU A 64 5.39 11.66 -12.91
C LEU A 64 4.41 12.83 -12.99
N ARG A 65 4.42 13.57 -14.11
CA ARG A 65 3.49 14.68 -14.32
C ARG A 65 2.05 14.19 -14.41
N LEU A 66 1.80 13.11 -15.14
CA LEU A 66 0.46 12.57 -15.33
C LEU A 66 -0.13 12.02 -14.02
N PHE A 67 0.65 11.22 -13.28
CA PHE A 67 0.24 10.72 -11.97
C PHE A 67 0.11 11.84 -10.94
N SER A 68 1.01 12.83 -10.91
CA SER A 68 0.91 13.97 -10.00
C SER A 68 -0.38 14.77 -10.21
N ILE A 69 -0.71 15.11 -11.46
CA ILE A 69 -1.96 15.82 -11.76
C ILE A 69 -3.16 14.93 -11.45
N GLY A 70 -3.14 13.68 -11.92
CA GLY A 70 -4.24 12.74 -11.78
C GLY A 70 -4.59 12.37 -10.34
N THR A 71 -3.59 12.32 -9.46
CA THR A 71 -3.79 11.97 -8.03
C THR A 71 -3.74 13.19 -7.12
N SER A 72 -3.47 14.37 -7.66
CA SER A 72 -3.16 15.59 -6.90
C SER A 72 -1.96 15.44 -5.95
N LEU A 73 -1.04 14.52 -6.26
CA LEU A 73 0.17 14.30 -5.47
C LEU A 73 1.18 15.44 -5.69
N ASP A 74 1.62 16.07 -4.60
CA ASP A 74 2.77 16.98 -4.64
C ASP A 74 4.09 16.19 -4.74
N LEU A 75 4.75 16.30 -5.89
CA LEU A 75 5.99 15.56 -6.16
C LEU A 75 7.13 15.98 -5.21
N ASN A 76 7.20 17.24 -4.80
CA ASN A 76 8.24 17.70 -3.89
C ASN A 76 8.12 17.01 -2.52
N THR A 77 6.90 16.91 -2.00
CA THR A 77 6.58 16.22 -0.75
C THR A 77 6.84 14.73 -0.89
N ALA A 78 6.42 14.10 -2.00
CA ALA A 78 6.65 12.69 -2.26
C ALA A 78 8.15 12.31 -2.32
N ILE A 79 8.99 13.20 -2.81
CA ILE A 79 10.44 12.99 -2.92
C ILE A 79 11.16 13.33 -1.61
N LYS A 80 10.93 14.53 -1.07
CA LYS A 80 11.75 15.07 0.04
C LYS A 80 11.23 14.67 1.41
N SER A 81 9.91 14.69 1.60
CA SER A 81 9.28 14.51 2.92
C SER A 81 8.90 13.05 3.15
N TRP A 82 8.14 12.46 2.23
CA TRP A 82 7.63 11.09 2.35
C TRP A 82 8.62 10.04 1.82
N ARG A 83 9.51 10.45 0.91
CA ARG A 83 10.53 9.59 0.29
C ARG A 83 9.93 8.36 -0.44
N ILE A 84 8.69 8.48 -0.94
CA ILE A 84 8.02 7.45 -1.76
C ILE A 84 8.71 7.32 -3.12
N LEU A 85 9.38 8.38 -3.58
CA LEU A 85 10.14 8.42 -4.81
C LEU A 85 11.60 8.78 -4.52
N LYS A 86 12.53 8.07 -5.17
CA LYS A 86 13.96 8.41 -5.13
C LYS A 86 14.51 8.61 -6.53
N ALA A 87 15.43 9.56 -6.69
CA ALA A 87 16.20 9.70 -7.92
C ALA A 87 17.11 8.49 -8.10
N LYS A 88 17.34 8.07 -9.36
CA LYS A 88 18.39 7.10 -9.67
C LYS A 88 19.73 7.71 -9.24
N GLU A 89 20.55 6.94 -8.52
CA GLU A 89 21.92 7.37 -8.20
C GLU A 89 22.68 7.68 -9.50
N LYS A 90 23.45 8.78 -9.48
CA LYS A 90 24.25 9.18 -10.63
C LYS A 90 25.30 8.11 -10.91
N GLU A 91 25.44 7.71 -12.16
CA GLU A 91 26.69 7.12 -12.62
C GLU A 91 27.81 8.18 -12.45
N PRO A 92 28.96 7.81 -11.87
CA PRO A 92 30.06 8.75 -11.67
C PRO A 92 30.54 9.28 -13.04
N GLY A 93 30.39 10.60 -13.26
CA GLY A 93 30.81 11.28 -14.49
C GLY A 93 29.76 12.19 -15.15
N ALA A 94 28.48 12.07 -14.79
CA ALA A 94 27.43 12.90 -15.39
C ALA A 94 27.42 14.35 -14.84
N LYS A 95 28.08 15.26 -15.56
CA LYS A 95 27.95 16.71 -15.38
C LYS A 95 26.55 17.14 -15.86
N VAL A 96 25.68 17.44 -14.89
CA VAL A 96 24.33 18.04 -15.07
C VAL A 96 23.31 17.14 -15.76
N ALA A 97 22.52 16.42 -14.95
CA ALA A 97 21.20 15.97 -15.37
C ALA A 97 20.23 16.11 -14.19
N LYS A 98 19.18 16.95 -14.34
CA LYS A 98 17.95 16.81 -13.56
C LYS A 98 17.54 15.33 -13.64
N ALA A 99 17.24 14.69 -12.52
CA ALA A 99 16.85 13.28 -12.52
C ALA A 99 15.65 13.08 -13.47
N LYS A 100 15.91 12.60 -14.70
CA LYS A 100 14.89 12.39 -15.73
C LYS A 100 13.92 11.28 -15.35
N THR A 101 14.34 10.43 -14.41
CA THR A 101 13.60 9.28 -13.92
C THR A 101 13.66 9.21 -12.39
N LEU A 102 12.54 8.83 -11.79
CA LEU A 102 12.42 8.51 -10.37
C LEU A 102 12.03 7.04 -10.23
N THR A 103 12.42 6.41 -9.14
CA THR A 103 12.05 5.03 -8.82
C THR A 103 11.16 5.03 -7.59
N LEU A 104 10.11 4.20 -7.62
CA LEU A 104 9.28 3.94 -6.45
C LEU A 104 10.11 3.29 -5.35
N VAL A 105 9.94 3.76 -4.12
CA VAL A 105 10.53 3.17 -2.91
C VAL A 105 9.49 2.22 -2.31
N GLU A 106 9.63 0.94 -2.65
CA GLU A 106 8.71 -0.16 -2.34
C GLU A 106 9.45 -1.39 -1.80
N PRO A 107 8.76 -2.34 -1.15
CA PRO A 107 9.35 -3.62 -0.74
C PRO A 107 9.98 -4.39 -1.91
N THR A 108 11.25 -4.75 -1.79
CA THR A 108 11.97 -5.57 -2.78
C THR A 108 12.02 -7.06 -2.43
N SER A 109 11.66 -7.41 -1.19
CA SER A 109 11.56 -8.76 -0.65
C SER A 109 10.56 -8.74 0.51
N ALA A 110 10.03 -9.90 0.90
CA ALA A 110 9.18 -10.06 2.09
C ALA A 110 9.99 -10.33 3.38
N GLU A 111 11.33 -10.35 3.30
CA GLU A 111 12.22 -10.55 4.44
C GLU A 111 12.17 -9.38 5.43
N ARG A 112 12.11 -9.69 6.73
CA ARG A 112 12.05 -8.68 7.81
C ARG A 112 13.18 -7.65 7.75
N SER A 113 14.40 -8.08 7.47
CA SER A 113 15.57 -7.19 7.34
C SER A 113 15.40 -6.21 6.19
N LYS A 114 14.87 -6.66 5.04
CA LYS A 114 14.63 -5.80 3.86
C LYS A 114 13.51 -4.80 4.07
N ILE A 115 12.48 -5.18 4.81
CA ILE A 115 11.45 -4.21 5.20
C ILE A 115 11.99 -3.19 6.21
N ALA A 116 12.85 -3.60 7.15
CA ALA A 116 13.51 -2.65 8.05
C ALA A 116 14.39 -1.63 7.29
N GLU A 117 15.19 -2.10 6.31
CA GLU A 117 15.98 -1.24 5.41
C GLU A 117 15.09 -0.26 4.62
N LEU A 118 13.92 -0.73 4.15
CA LEU A 118 12.93 0.11 3.47
C LEU A 118 12.41 1.21 4.40
N LEU A 119 12.01 0.86 5.62
CA LEU A 119 11.51 1.82 6.60
C LEU A 119 12.56 2.86 6.95
N GLU A 120 13.82 2.45 7.13
CA GLU A 120 14.95 3.37 7.36
C GLU A 120 15.15 4.32 6.17
N ALA A 121 15.16 3.81 4.94
CA ALA A 121 15.26 4.63 3.73
C ALA A 121 14.12 5.66 3.64
N ARG A 122 12.91 5.25 4.07
CA ARG A 122 11.74 6.13 4.18
C ARG A 122 11.84 7.08 5.38
N GLY A 123 12.71 6.84 6.36
CA GLY A 123 12.86 7.65 7.57
C GLY A 123 11.81 7.32 8.65
N ILE A 124 11.34 6.08 8.67
CA ILE A 124 10.35 5.56 9.62
C ILE A 124 11.09 4.71 10.65
N ASN A 125 10.95 5.06 11.93
CA ASN A 125 11.44 4.25 13.05
C ASN A 125 10.30 3.36 13.57
N PRO A 126 10.38 2.02 13.47
CA PRO A 126 9.33 1.14 13.97
C PRO A 126 9.09 1.21 15.47
N ALA A 127 10.12 1.56 16.25
CA ALA A 127 10.01 1.64 17.71
C ALA A 127 9.36 2.95 18.20
N ASN A 128 9.42 4.01 17.38
CA ASN A 128 8.78 5.30 17.68
C ASN A 128 8.28 5.95 16.38
N PRO A 129 7.14 5.49 15.86
CA PRO A 129 6.69 5.84 14.53
C PRO A 129 6.17 7.28 14.44
N LYS A 130 6.67 8.01 13.44
CA LYS A 130 6.19 9.33 13.03
C LYS A 130 5.69 9.26 11.59
N LEU A 131 4.42 8.89 11.43
CA LEU A 131 3.82 8.72 10.12
C LEU A 131 3.55 10.07 9.47
N ARG A 132 3.95 10.21 8.19
CA ARG A 132 3.73 11.44 7.42
C ARG A 132 2.71 11.27 6.31
N CYS A 133 2.37 10.04 5.96
CA CYS A 133 1.46 9.68 4.88
C CYS A 133 0.90 8.26 5.06
N THR A 134 -0.08 7.89 4.25
CA THR A 134 -0.71 6.57 4.25
C THR A 134 0.27 5.47 3.84
N VAL A 135 1.18 5.75 2.89
CA VAL A 135 2.20 4.75 2.48
C VAL A 135 3.20 4.45 3.61
N ASP A 136 3.52 5.44 4.47
CA ASP A 136 4.34 5.16 5.66
C ASP A 136 3.62 4.18 6.61
N ALA A 137 2.30 4.37 6.80
CA ALA A 137 1.49 3.48 7.62
C ALA A 137 1.43 2.07 7.03
N LEU A 138 1.23 1.94 5.71
CA LEU A 138 1.20 0.65 5.01
C LEU A 138 2.48 -0.16 5.28
N HIS A 139 3.64 0.42 4.98
CA HIS A 139 4.92 -0.28 5.13
C HIS A 139 5.24 -0.63 6.58
N LEU A 140 4.83 0.22 7.53
CA LEU A 140 5.00 -0.08 8.95
C LEU A 140 4.08 -1.21 9.43
N ILE A 141 2.81 -1.20 9.01
CA ILE A 141 1.86 -2.27 9.35
C ILE A 141 2.31 -3.61 8.75
N GLU A 142 2.80 -3.61 7.52
CA GLU A 142 3.41 -4.79 6.90
C GLU A 142 4.61 -5.30 7.69
N TYR A 143 5.50 -4.40 8.13
CA TYR A 143 6.62 -4.75 9.00
C TYR A 143 6.16 -5.39 10.31
N PHE A 144 5.14 -4.82 10.97
CA PHE A 144 4.59 -5.39 12.19
C PHE A 144 4.02 -6.79 11.96
N ALA A 145 3.32 -7.01 10.84
CA ALA A 145 2.67 -8.30 10.53
C ALA A 145 3.67 -9.45 10.27
N ILE A 146 4.91 -9.14 9.87
CA ILE A 146 5.99 -10.13 9.71
C ILE A 146 6.94 -10.21 10.90
N THR A 147 6.84 -9.28 11.85
CA THR A 147 7.75 -9.19 13.00
C THR A 147 7.12 -9.79 14.26
N TYR A 148 5.82 -9.59 14.45
CA TYR A 148 5.14 -9.91 15.69
C TYR A 148 4.15 -11.07 15.52
N SER A 149 3.76 -11.68 16.64
CA SER A 149 2.60 -12.58 16.66
C SER A 149 1.32 -11.81 16.30
N ARG A 150 0.24 -12.53 16.02
CA ARG A 150 -1.04 -11.91 15.67
C ARG A 150 -1.57 -11.01 16.77
N GLU A 151 -1.43 -11.43 18.03
CA GLU A 151 -1.87 -10.69 19.21
C GLU A 151 -1.08 -9.39 19.37
N GLU A 152 0.25 -9.47 19.33
CA GLU A 152 1.12 -8.31 19.47
C GLU A 152 1.00 -7.36 18.27
N PHE A 153 0.85 -7.89 17.06
CA PHE A 153 0.53 -7.11 15.87
C PHE A 153 -0.74 -6.28 16.06
N ARG A 154 -1.81 -6.88 16.59
CA ARG A 154 -3.09 -6.19 16.82
C ARG A 154 -2.93 -5.08 17.86
N HIS A 155 -2.17 -5.34 18.93
CA HIS A 155 -1.87 -4.34 19.94
C HIS A 155 -1.12 -3.14 19.33
N LYS A 156 -0.05 -3.41 18.59
CA LYS A 156 0.74 -2.38 17.87
C LYS A 156 -0.07 -1.61 16.83
N LEU A 157 -0.95 -2.30 16.10
CA LEU A 157 -1.84 -1.67 15.14
C LEU A 157 -2.83 -0.72 15.81
N GLU A 158 -3.37 -1.10 16.97
CA GLU A 158 -4.31 -0.25 17.71
C GLU A 158 -3.60 0.98 18.30
N GLU A 159 -2.40 0.82 18.85
CA GLU A 159 -1.55 1.96 19.25
C GLU A 159 -1.34 2.92 18.07
N LEU A 160 -1.07 2.39 16.88
CA LEU A 160 -0.87 3.20 15.67
C LEU A 160 -2.17 3.88 15.23
N ARG A 161 -3.31 3.17 15.31
CA ARG A 161 -4.64 3.67 14.94
C ARG A 161 -5.09 4.82 15.83
N VAL A 162 -4.83 4.76 17.13
CA VAL A 162 -5.15 5.85 18.08
C VAL A 162 -4.40 7.13 17.69
N ASN A 163 -3.13 7.01 17.29
CA ASN A 163 -2.29 8.16 16.97
C ASN A 163 -2.46 8.68 15.53
N TYR A 164 -2.80 7.80 14.58
CA TYR A 164 -2.84 8.12 13.15
C TYR A 164 -4.05 7.46 12.44
N PRO A 165 -5.29 7.71 12.88
CA PRO A 165 -6.46 6.93 12.46
C PRO A 165 -6.71 6.99 10.95
N ALA A 166 -6.57 8.17 10.34
CA ALA A 166 -6.80 8.33 8.91
C ALA A 166 -5.78 7.56 8.05
N TYR A 167 -4.49 7.62 8.41
CA TYR A 167 -3.44 6.90 7.68
C TYR A 167 -3.56 5.39 7.83
N VAL A 168 -3.88 4.93 9.05
CA VAL A 168 -4.03 3.50 9.33
C VAL A 168 -5.22 2.92 8.58
N GLU A 169 -6.41 3.53 8.66
CA GLU A 169 -7.60 2.98 8.00
C GLU A 169 -7.43 2.89 6.48
N GLU A 170 -6.84 3.92 5.88
CA GLU A 170 -6.58 3.92 4.45
C GLU A 170 -5.47 2.94 4.05
N ALA A 171 -4.43 2.77 4.88
CA ALA A 171 -3.39 1.76 4.67
C ALA A 171 -3.94 0.33 4.75
N LEU A 172 -4.86 0.06 5.68
CA LEU A 172 -5.55 -1.22 5.75
C LEU A 172 -6.43 -1.48 4.53
N ALA A 173 -7.07 -0.44 4.00
CA ALA A 173 -7.77 -0.54 2.72
C ALA A 173 -6.80 -0.84 1.57
N LEU A 174 -5.65 -0.16 1.50
CA LEU A 174 -4.60 -0.47 0.51
C LEU A 174 -4.14 -1.92 0.61
N ALA A 175 -3.82 -2.42 1.80
CA ALA A 175 -3.37 -3.79 2.00
C ALA A 175 -4.40 -4.81 1.49
N ARG A 176 -5.69 -4.61 1.80
CA ARG A 176 -6.78 -5.46 1.27
C ARG A 176 -6.83 -5.46 -0.26
N ILE A 177 -6.65 -4.30 -0.89
CA ILE A 177 -6.61 -4.18 -2.35
C ILE A 177 -5.40 -4.92 -2.90
N MET A 178 -4.21 -4.63 -2.38
CA MET A 178 -2.92 -5.14 -2.85
C MET A 178 -2.81 -6.66 -2.73
N ALA A 179 -3.28 -7.23 -1.62
CA ALA A 179 -3.35 -8.68 -1.42
C ALA A 179 -4.14 -9.39 -2.54
N ARG A 180 -5.12 -8.70 -3.14
CA ARG A 180 -5.99 -9.24 -4.20
C ARG A 180 -5.45 -8.97 -5.60
N ILE A 181 -4.98 -7.76 -5.88
CA ILE A 181 -4.71 -7.32 -7.26
C ILE A 181 -3.26 -7.50 -7.71
N LEU A 182 -2.30 -7.51 -6.78
CA LEU A 182 -0.89 -7.59 -7.17
C LEU A 182 -0.56 -8.98 -7.72
N PRO A 183 0.43 -9.10 -8.62
CA PRO A 183 0.88 -10.39 -9.12
C PRO A 183 1.62 -11.17 -8.01
N SER A 184 1.67 -12.49 -8.12
CA SER A 184 2.27 -13.36 -7.08
C SER A 184 3.76 -13.14 -6.86
N ASN A 185 4.47 -12.56 -7.83
CA ASN A 185 5.89 -12.23 -7.75
C ASN A 185 6.17 -10.85 -7.13
N ASP A 186 5.15 -10.04 -6.80
CA ASP A 186 5.34 -8.78 -6.09
C ASP A 186 5.37 -9.06 -4.57
N PRO A 187 6.48 -8.76 -3.86
CA PRO A 187 6.60 -9.08 -2.43
C PRO A 187 5.50 -8.45 -1.56
N GLU A 188 5.03 -7.27 -1.95
CA GLU A 188 4.00 -6.53 -1.22
C GLU A 188 2.65 -7.26 -1.26
N LYS A 189 2.40 -8.15 -2.24
CA LYS A 189 1.22 -9.01 -2.22
C LYS A 189 1.18 -9.90 -0.98
N GLY A 190 2.30 -10.56 -0.68
CA GLY A 190 2.43 -11.47 0.45
C GLY A 190 2.35 -10.74 1.79
N LEU A 191 3.04 -9.60 1.89
CA LEU A 191 3.00 -8.72 3.06
C LEU A 191 1.58 -8.22 3.35
N SER A 192 0.91 -7.69 2.32
CA SER A 192 -0.48 -7.24 2.42
C SER A 192 -1.44 -8.39 2.75
N ALA A 193 -1.25 -9.59 2.19
CA ALA A 193 -2.07 -10.75 2.54
C ALA A 193 -1.92 -11.16 4.01
N ARG A 194 -0.70 -11.09 4.55
CA ARG A 194 -0.42 -11.35 5.97
C ARG A 194 -1.12 -10.37 6.90
N VAL A 195 -1.14 -9.09 6.53
CA VAL A 195 -1.92 -8.06 7.26
C VAL A 195 -3.40 -8.43 7.29
N VAL A 196 -3.97 -8.80 6.14
CA VAL A 196 -5.39 -9.19 6.03
C VAL A 196 -5.69 -10.43 6.88
N GLU A 197 -4.82 -11.44 6.85
CA GLU A 197 -4.92 -12.66 7.66
C GLU A 197 -4.98 -12.32 9.17
N TYR A 198 -4.08 -11.47 9.65
CA TYR A 198 -4.01 -11.10 11.07
C TYR A 198 -5.25 -10.32 11.53
N LEU A 199 -5.88 -9.58 10.62
CA LEU A 199 -7.12 -8.84 10.85
C LEU A 199 -8.39 -9.70 10.79
N ALA A 200 -8.36 -10.85 10.12
CA ALA A 200 -9.50 -11.76 10.13
C ALA A 200 -9.86 -12.15 11.58
N PRO A 201 -11.07 -12.60 11.89
CA PRO A 201 -11.35 -13.29 13.15
C PRO A 201 -10.38 -14.47 13.32
N ALA A 202 -9.99 -14.79 14.56
CA ALA A 202 -9.33 -16.08 14.78
C ALA A 202 -10.32 -17.18 14.36
N PRO A 203 -9.90 -18.24 13.65
CA PRO A 203 -10.77 -19.38 13.45
C PRO A 203 -11.23 -19.84 14.82
N GLY A 204 -12.52 -19.67 15.10
CA GLY A 204 -13.08 -20.00 16.40
C GLY A 204 -12.98 -21.50 16.62
N ARG A 205 -12.87 -21.91 17.89
CA ARG A 205 -13.08 -23.28 18.41
C ARG A 205 -14.40 -23.95 17.96
N LEU A 206 -15.22 -23.33 17.12
CA LEU A 206 -16.47 -23.89 16.61
C LEU A 206 -16.25 -25.09 15.67
N THR A 207 -15.08 -25.25 15.05
CA THR A 207 -14.80 -26.46 14.26
C THR A 207 -14.51 -27.68 15.15
N SER A 208 -13.98 -27.51 16.36
CA SER A 208 -13.73 -28.64 17.27
C SER A 208 -15.01 -29.17 17.92
N PHE A 209 -16.10 -28.40 17.97
CA PHE A 209 -17.38 -28.88 18.48
C PHE A 209 -18.20 -29.67 17.44
N ILE A 210 -17.98 -29.42 16.15
CA ILE A 210 -18.70 -30.13 15.08
C ILE A 210 -18.07 -31.49 14.79
N GLU A 211 -16.76 -31.67 15.05
CA GLU A 211 -16.09 -32.96 14.89
C GLU A 211 -16.36 -33.93 16.06
N GLU A 212 -16.56 -33.45 17.30
CA GLU A 212 -16.85 -34.32 18.45
C GLU A 212 -18.30 -34.86 18.49
N GLU A 213 -19.27 -34.17 17.89
CA GLU A 213 -20.66 -34.68 17.81
C GLU A 213 -20.89 -35.68 16.66
N GLY A 214 -19.94 -35.80 15.73
CA GLY A 214 -20.02 -36.73 14.59
C GLY A 214 -19.51 -38.16 14.87
N GLU A 215 -18.77 -38.39 15.96
CA GLU A 215 -18.09 -39.68 16.22
C GLU A 215 -18.80 -40.60 17.24
N ASN A 216 -19.87 -40.13 17.90
CA ASN A 216 -20.57 -40.92 18.95
C ASN A 216 -21.94 -41.49 18.53
N GLY A 217 -22.31 -41.41 17.24
CA GLY A 217 -23.63 -41.82 16.74
C GLY A 217 -23.81 -43.31 16.41
N ASP A 218 -22.73 -44.05 16.12
CA ASP A 218 -22.85 -45.41 15.57
C ASP A 218 -22.27 -46.47 16.52
N ARG A 219 -23.04 -46.82 17.55
CA ARG A 219 -22.95 -48.15 18.20
C ARG A 219 -24.35 -48.68 18.45
N GLU A 220 -24.85 -49.47 17.51
CA GLU A 220 -26.03 -50.31 17.72
C GLU A 220 -25.73 -51.40 18.78
N PRO A 221 -26.68 -51.70 19.69
CA PRO A 221 -26.58 -52.88 20.55
C PRO A 221 -27.05 -54.12 19.77
N GLY A 222 -26.31 -55.22 19.92
CA GLY A 222 -26.69 -56.56 19.45
C GLY A 222 -27.73 -57.26 20.31
#